data_AF-A0A2E7UHK1-F1
#
_entry.id   AF-A0A2E7UHK1-F1
#
_cell.length_a   1.000
_cell.length_b   1.000
_cell.length_c   1.000
_cell.angle_alpha   90.00
_cell.angle_beta   90.00
_cell.angle_gamma   90.00
#
_symmetry.space_group_name_H-M   'P 1'
#
loop_
_entity.id
_entity.type
_entity.pdbx_description
1 polymer ?
#
loop_
_entity_poly.entity_id
_entity_poly.type
_entity_poly.pdbx_seq_one_letter_code
_entity_poly.pdbx_strand_id
1 'polypeptide(L)' 'MMASPEERTAIPYLHKLVREHRALNRRIDTTKTVGAREDIKVLKRRRLRLKDEIAALQHRYHGRGLTS' A
#
# COMPACT_ATOMS: atom_id res chain seq x y z
N MET A 1 18.53 15.38 12.73
CA MET A 1 18.23 15.97 11.41
C MET A 1 16.72 16.15 11.30
N MET A 2 16.23 17.32 10.88
CA MET A 2 14.79 17.52 10.69
C MET A 2 14.34 16.86 9.39
N ALA A 3 13.21 16.16 9.43
CA ALA A 3 12.60 15.57 8.24
C ALA A 3 12.32 16.65 7.20
N SER A 4 12.78 16.42 5.96
CA SER A 4 12.54 17.25 4.78
C SER A 4 11.03 17.46 4.59
N PRO A 5 10.55 18.61 4.07
CA PRO A 5 9.12 18.84 3.85
C PRO A 5 8.41 17.72 3.08
N GLU A 6 9.10 17.12 2.12
CA GLU A 6 8.68 15.94 1.34
C GLU A 6 8.49 14.67 2.20
N GLU A 7 9.34 14.46 3.21
CA GLU A 7 9.22 13.32 4.13
C GLU A 7 7.99 13.46 5.03
N ARG A 8 7.69 14.70 5.47
CA ARG A 8 6.49 15.00 6.28
C ARG A 8 5.19 14.70 5.52
N THR A 9 5.20 14.85 4.19
CA THR A 9 4.06 14.48 3.33
C THR A 9 4.06 12.98 2.97
N ALA A 10 5.25 12.38 2.83
CA ALA A 10 5.39 10.98 2.47
C ALA A 10 4.90 10.01 3.55
N ILE A 11 5.08 10.33 4.84
CA ILE A 11 4.65 9.46 5.95
C ILE A 11 3.12 9.28 5.97
N PRO A 12 2.29 10.35 5.99
CA PRO A 12 0.84 10.19 5.91
C PRO A 12 0.39 9.47 4.64
N TYR A 13 1.07 9.73 3.52
CA TYR A 13 0.76 9.08 2.25
C TYR A 13 1.04 7.58 2.30
N LEU A 14 2.19 7.17 2.83
CA LEU A 14 2.55 5.76 3.04
C LEU A 14 1.53 5.06 3.95
N HIS A 15 1.13 5.70 5.05
CA HIS A 15 0.08 5.16 5.94
C HIS A 15 -1.26 4.96 5.23
N LYS A 16 -1.65 5.89 4.35
CA LYS A 16 -2.85 5.75 3.52
C LYS A 16 -2.75 4.53 2.60
N LEU A 17 -1.64 4.37 1.90
CA LEU A 17 -1.43 3.24 0.99
C LEU A 17 -1.44 1.90 1.73
N VAL A 18 -0.81 1.81 2.90
CA VAL A 18 -0.81 0.60 3.74
C VAL A 18 -2.23 0.25 4.20
N ARG A 19 -3.04 1.26 4.59
CA ARG A 19 -4.45 1.06 4.96
C ARG A 19 -5.27 0.54 3.79
N GLU A 20 -5.11 1.12 2.60
CA GLU A 20 -5.80 0.65 1.38
C GLU A 20 -5.38 -0.77 1.00
N HIS A 21 -4.09 -1.09 1.09
CA HIS A 21 -3.57 -2.43 0.85
C HIS A 21 -4.19 -3.46 1.82
N ARG A 22 -4.28 -3.15 3.11
CA ARG A 22 -4.94 -4.01 4.11
C ARG A 22 -6.44 -4.18 3.83
N ALA A 23 -7.12 -3.12 3.41
CA ALA A 23 -8.54 -3.18 3.04
C ALA A 23 -8.77 -4.11 1.83
N LEU A 24 -7.91 -4.04 0.81
CA LEU A 24 -7.96 -4.94 -0.33
C LEU A 24 -7.69 -6.38 0.05
N ASN A 25 -6.72 -6.65 0.93
CA ASN A 25 -6.47 -8.01 1.43
C ASN A 25 -7.73 -8.59 2.08
N ARG A 26 -8.33 -7.85 3.02
CA ARG A 26 -9.58 -8.29 3.66
C ARG A 26 -10.69 -8.53 2.64
N ARG A 27 -10.84 -7.66 1.65
CA ARG A 27 -11.87 -7.81 0.61
C ARG A 27 -11.62 -9.04 -0.26
N ILE A 28 -10.39 -9.35 -0.61
CA ILE A 28 -10.02 -10.58 -1.34
C ILE A 28 -10.36 -11.81 -0.49
N ASP A 29 -9.99 -11.81 0.79
CA ASP A 29 -10.18 -12.94 1.69
C ASP A 29 -11.67 -13.23 1.97
N THR A 30 -12.51 -12.19 1.97
CA THR A 30 -13.97 -12.33 2.18
C THR A 30 -14.75 -12.58 0.90
N THR A 31 -14.16 -12.40 -0.28
CA THR A 31 -14.83 -12.67 -1.55
C THR A 31 -14.84 -14.17 -1.81
N LYS A 32 -15.95 -14.85 -1.45
CA LYS A 32 -16.12 -16.32 -1.56
C LYS A 32 -17.21 -16.77 -2.55
N THR A 33 -17.83 -15.87 -3.29
CA THR A 33 -18.97 -16.19 -4.18
C THR A 33 -18.53 -16.71 -5.55
N VAL A 34 -19.27 -17.71 -6.05
CA VAL A 34 -19.17 -18.22 -7.41
C VAL A 34 -19.54 -17.09 -8.38
N GLY A 35 -18.60 -16.69 -9.25
CA GLY A 35 -18.73 -15.53 -10.15
C GLY A 35 -17.76 -14.38 -9.86
N ALA A 36 -17.23 -14.29 -8.64
CA ALA A 36 -16.32 -13.21 -8.25
C ALA A 36 -14.88 -13.38 -8.74
N ARG A 37 -14.60 -14.33 -9.66
CA ARG A 37 -13.24 -14.65 -10.10
C ARG A 37 -12.59 -13.49 -10.85
N GLU A 38 -13.36 -12.76 -11.66
CA GLU A 38 -12.85 -11.58 -12.37
C GLU A 38 -12.67 -10.39 -11.40
N ASP A 39 -13.58 -10.21 -10.45
CA ASP A 39 -13.45 -9.22 -9.38
C ASP A 39 -12.19 -9.46 -8.53
N ILE A 40 -11.94 -10.72 -8.14
CA ILE A 40 -10.72 -11.10 -7.41
C ILE A 40 -9.47 -10.78 -8.22
N LYS A 41 -9.46 -11.00 -9.55
CA LYS A 41 -8.32 -10.62 -10.40
C LYS A 41 -8.10 -9.11 -10.40
N VAL A 42 -9.16 -8.31 -10.52
CA VAL A 42 -9.08 -6.85 -10.46
C VAL A 42 -8.54 -6.40 -9.09
N LEU A 43 -9.05 -6.96 -8.00
CA LEU A 43 -8.59 -6.67 -6.63
C LEU A 43 -7.11 -7.05 -6.43
N LYS A 44 -6.69 -8.22 -6.92
CA LYS A 44 -5.28 -8.66 -6.86
C LYS A 44 -4.35 -7.75 -7.66
N ARG A 45 -4.76 -7.31 -8.86
CA ARG A 45 -4.01 -6.33 -9.66
C ARG A 45 -3.86 -5.00 -8.94
N ARG A 46 -4.93 -4.50 -8.32
CA ARG A 46 -4.89 -3.26 -7.52
C ARG A 46 -3.98 -3.42 -6.30
N ARG A 47 -4.07 -4.54 -5.58
CA ARG A 47 -3.20 -4.84 -4.44
C ARG A 47 -1.72 -4.85 -4.84
N LEU A 48 -1.39 -5.47 -5.97
CA LEU A 48 -0.01 -5.52 -6.47
C LEU A 48 0.54 -4.11 -6.72
N ARG A 49 -0.23 -3.25 -7.41
CA ARG A 49 0.17 -1.85 -7.63
C ARG A 49 0.43 -1.08 -6.34
N LEU A 50 -0.44 -1.23 -5.33
CA LEU A 50 -0.22 -0.61 -4.02
C LEU A 50 1.02 -1.15 -3.32
N LYS A 51 1.29 -2.45 -3.41
CA LYS A 51 2.50 -3.05 -2.83
C LYS A 51 3.75 -2.46 -3.47
N ASP A 52 3.76 -2.33 -4.80
CA ASP A 52 4.90 -1.79 -5.54
C ASP A 52 5.11 -0.29 -5.22
N GLU A 53 4.03 0.48 -5.08
CA GLU A 53 4.09 1.88 -4.66
C GLU A 53 4.60 2.06 -3.23
N ILE A 54 4.11 1.23 -2.30
CA ILE A 54 4.61 1.17 -0.91
C ILE A 54 6.10 0.85 -0.90
N ALA A 55 6.53 -0.17 -1.66
CA ALA A 55 7.94 -0.56 -1.73
C ALA A 55 8.82 0.55 -2.32
N ALA A 56 8.35 1.25 -3.36
CA ALA A 56 9.07 2.38 -3.95
C ALA A 56 9.22 3.54 -2.98
N LEU A 57 8.16 3.90 -2.24
CA LEU A 57 8.20 4.93 -1.22
C LEU A 57 9.09 4.50 -0.05
N GLN A 58 8.92 3.28 0.45
CA GLN A 58 9.78 2.74 1.50
C GLN A 58 11.23 2.81 1.06
N HIS A 59 11.60 2.25 -0.09
CA HIS A 59 12.97 2.31 -0.61
C HIS A 59 13.51 3.75 -0.72
N ARG A 60 12.68 4.70 -1.18
CA ARG A 60 13.05 6.12 -1.28
C ARG A 60 13.41 6.75 0.05
N TYR A 61 12.82 6.27 1.14
CA TYR A 61 12.95 6.87 2.48
C TYR A 61 13.58 5.93 3.54
N HIS A 62 13.85 4.66 3.19
CA HIS A 62 14.42 3.63 4.08
C HIS A 62 15.86 3.96 4.49
N GLY A 63 16.53 4.85 3.75
CA GLY A 63 17.86 5.38 4.06
C GLY A 63 17.89 6.76 4.73
N ARG A 64 16.74 7.39 5.01
CA ARG A 64 16.67 8.76 5.57
C ARG A 64 15.85 8.92 6.87
N GLY A 65 15.32 7.83 7.43
CA GLY A 65 14.74 7.86 8.79
C GLY A 65 13.24 7.55 8.90
N LEU A 66 12.69 6.70 8.03
CA LEU A 66 11.33 6.15 8.21
C LEU A 66 11.27 4.83 8.98
N THR A 67 12.41 4.38 9.50
CA THR A 67 12.52 3.25 10.42
C THR A 67 13.18 3.75 11.70
N SER A 68 12.40 4.38 12.56
CA SER A 68 12.70 4.57 13.97
C SER A 68 11.43 4.27 14.75
#